data_AF-A0A534IWX4-F1
#
_entry.id   AF-A0A534IWX4-F1
#
_cell.length_a   1.000
_cell.length_b   1.000
_cell.length_c   1.000
_cell.angle_alpha   90.00
_cell.angle_beta   90.00
_cell.angle_gamma   90.00
#
_symmetry.space_group_name_H-M   'P 1'
#
loop_
_entity.id
_entity.type
_entity.pdbx_description
1 polymer ?
#
loop_
_entity_poly.entity_id
_entity_poly.type
_entity_poly.pdbx_seq_one_letter_code
_entity_poly.pdbx_strand_id
1 'polypeptide(L)'
;MAVPGLFWIELGLGVVLLFLSAKAHGRQIRLERELEGYMEVDFMKDNPPWVEALWRKDRRRYWATVPIATVVLLLLGFLTLPPRFGTEPLGNPNLGTVLLAGFLWPLVVAFTSNGIQSALRLQMALKRETPNGQRRATLHKERGPWLRSAFRGTVGYWGLVAGLAAMAALFVLG
;
A
#
# COMPACT_ATOMS: atom_id res chain seq x y z
N MET A 1 28.09 15.24 6.69
CA MET A 1 27.54 16.50 7.22
C MET A 1 26.02 16.37 7.16
N ALA A 2 25.31 16.67 8.26
CA ALA A 2 23.85 16.70 8.23
C ALA A 2 23.41 17.76 7.21
N VAL A 3 22.43 17.42 6.36
CA VAL A 3 21.86 18.37 5.40
C VAL A 3 20.64 18.99 6.08
N PRO A 4 20.67 20.29 6.43
CA PRO A 4 19.53 20.93 7.09
C PRO A 4 18.28 20.77 6.23
N GLY A 5 17.18 20.36 6.85
CA GLY A 5 15.90 20.18 6.16
C GLY A 5 15.65 18.79 5.55
N LEU A 6 16.65 17.91 5.47
CA LEU A 6 16.50 16.59 4.85
C LEU A 6 15.43 15.73 5.55
N PHE A 7 15.44 15.67 6.88
CA PHE A 7 14.41 14.95 7.64
C PHE A 7 12.99 15.42 7.30
N TRP A 8 12.77 16.73 7.13
CA TRP A 8 11.44 17.26 6.81
C TRP A 8 10.97 16.87 5.41
N ILE A 9 11.91 16.77 4.46
CA ILE A 9 11.64 16.25 3.11
C ILE A 9 11.30 14.76 3.18
N GLU A 10 12.08 13.96 3.90
CA GLU A 10 11.82 12.53 4.10
C GLU A 10 10.47 12.28 4.78
N LEU A 11 10.14 13.06 5.81
CA LEU A 11 8.86 13.02 6.50
C LEU A 11 7.72 13.38 5.55
N GLY A 12 7.84 14.48 4.82
CA GLY A 12 6.82 14.94 3.86
C GLY A 12 6.56 13.90 2.78
N LEU A 13 7.62 13.36 2.17
CA LEU A 13 7.52 12.28 1.17
C LEU A 13 6.89 11.02 1.76
N GLY A 14 7.30 10.62 2.97
CA GLY A 14 6.76 9.45 3.64
C GLY A 14 5.27 9.61 3.98
N VAL A 15 4.82 10.79 4.40
CA VAL A 15 3.40 11.09 4.65
C VAL A 15 2.60 11.05 3.35
N VAL A 16 3.09 11.67 2.28
CA VAL A 16 2.43 11.62 0.97
C VAL A 16 2.33 10.17 0.48
N LEU A 17 3.41 9.41 0.60
CA LEU A 17 3.45 8.01 0.20
C LEU A 17 2.52 7.14 1.05
N LEU A 18 2.42 7.39 2.36
CA LEU A 18 1.47 6.73 3.24
C LEU A 18 0.03 6.91 2.75
N PHE A 19 -0.38 8.15 2.47
CA PHE A 19 -1.73 8.43 1.97
C PHE A 19 -1.98 7.81 0.60
N LEU A 20 -1.00 7.85 -0.30
CA LEU A 20 -1.14 7.22 -1.61
C LEU A 20 -1.23 5.70 -1.53
N SER A 21 -0.41 5.06 -0.70
CA SER A 21 -0.47 3.61 -0.48
C SER A 21 -1.79 3.20 0.18
N ALA A 22 -2.27 3.95 1.17
CA ALA A 22 -3.58 3.72 1.77
C ALA A 22 -4.72 3.88 0.76
N LYS A 23 -4.66 4.93 -0.09
CA LYS A 23 -5.64 5.16 -1.16
C LYS A 23 -5.60 4.04 -2.21
N ALA A 24 -4.42 3.62 -2.62
CA ALA A 24 -4.23 2.52 -3.56
C ALA A 24 -4.81 1.21 -3.01
N HIS A 25 -4.51 0.87 -1.74
CA HIS A 25 -5.09 -0.30 -1.06
C HIS A 25 -6.61 -0.23 -0.98
N GLY A 26 -7.19 0.89 -0.53
CA GLY A 26 -8.64 1.07 -0.46
C GLY A 26 -9.33 0.93 -1.84
N ARG A 27 -8.67 1.41 -2.90
CA ARG A 27 -9.13 1.20 -4.27
C ARG A 27 -9.10 -0.27 -4.69
N GLN A 28 -8.07 -1.03 -4.31
CA GLN A 28 -8.03 -2.47 -4.64
C GLN A 28 -9.11 -3.26 -3.90
N ILE A 29 -9.37 -2.96 -2.61
CA ILE A 29 -10.50 -3.54 -1.86
C ILE A 29 -11.82 -3.25 -2.59
N ARG A 30 -12.02 -1.99 -3.01
CA ARG A 30 -13.22 -1.62 -3.76
C ARG A 30 -13.38 -2.47 -5.03
N LEU A 31 -12.32 -2.64 -5.81
CA LEU A 31 -12.35 -3.44 -7.03
C LEU A 31 -12.62 -4.93 -6.76
N GLU A 32 -12.06 -5.51 -5.69
CA GLU A 32 -12.36 -6.89 -5.29
C GLU A 32 -13.84 -7.05 -4.94
N ARG A 33 -14.43 -6.10 -4.21
CA ARG A 33 -15.87 -6.11 -3.88
C ARG A 33 -16.75 -5.96 -5.11
N GLU A 34 -16.45 -4.97 -5.96
CA GLU A 34 -17.20 -4.73 -7.19
C GLU A 34 -17.14 -5.95 -8.12
N LEU A 35 -15.99 -6.64 -8.19
CA LEU A 35 -15.86 -7.90 -8.93
C LEU A 35 -16.80 -8.99 -8.41
N GLU A 36 -16.98 -9.08 -7.09
CA GLU A 36 -17.90 -10.04 -6.46
C GLU A 36 -19.37 -9.55 -6.47
N GLY A 37 -19.64 -8.36 -7.01
CA GLY A 37 -20.99 -7.80 -7.14
C GLY A 37 -21.43 -6.89 -5.98
N TYR A 38 -20.56 -6.62 -5.01
CA TYR A 38 -20.84 -5.69 -3.91
C TYR A 38 -20.39 -4.27 -4.30
N MET A 39 -21.34 -3.50 -4.84
CA MET A 39 -21.07 -2.13 -5.31
C MET A 39 -21.04 -1.10 -4.18
N GLU A 40 -21.87 -1.31 -3.16
CA GLU A 40 -22.08 -0.35 -2.08
C GLU A 40 -21.74 -0.93 -0.71
N VAL A 41 -21.03 -0.07 0.02
CA VAL A 41 -20.57 -0.12 1.40
C VAL A 41 -21.42 0.60 2.44
N ASP A 42 -22.10 -0.02 3.41
CA ASP A 42 -22.59 0.76 4.56
C ASP A 42 -21.59 0.64 5.71
N PHE A 43 -21.00 1.77 6.12
CA PHE A 43 -20.05 1.81 7.23
C PHE A 43 -20.72 1.90 8.61
N MET A 44 -22.04 2.13 8.65
CA MET A 44 -22.83 2.27 9.88
C MET A 44 -23.70 1.03 10.17
N LYS A 45 -23.68 0.03 9.29
CA LYS A 45 -24.47 -1.20 9.41
C LYS A 45 -23.62 -2.43 9.12
N ASP A 46 -24.20 -3.59 9.41
CA ASP A 46 -23.60 -4.88 9.06
C ASP A 46 -23.48 -5.03 7.55
N ASN A 47 -22.28 -5.38 7.10
CA ASN A 47 -22.01 -5.67 5.69
C ASN A 47 -22.18 -7.17 5.39
N PRO A 48 -22.36 -7.54 4.12
CA PRO A 48 -22.43 -8.94 3.71
C PRO A 48 -21.23 -9.75 4.25
N PRO A 49 -21.43 -11.02 4.68
CA PRO A 49 -20.37 -11.82 5.32
C PRO A 49 -19.08 -11.95 4.50
N TRP A 50 -19.19 -11.93 3.17
CA TRP A 50 -18.05 -11.97 2.26
C TRP A 50 -17.18 -10.70 2.38
N VAL A 51 -17.79 -9.52 2.46
CA VAL A 51 -17.08 -8.24 2.60
C VAL A 51 -16.37 -8.19 3.95
N GLU A 52 -17.06 -8.59 5.02
CA GLU A 52 -16.45 -8.66 6.37
C GLU A 52 -15.31 -9.67 6.44
N ALA A 53 -15.42 -10.80 5.73
CA ALA A 53 -14.32 -11.76 5.63
C ALA A 53 -13.10 -11.17 4.90
N LEU A 54 -13.31 -10.43 3.81
CA LEU A 54 -12.26 -9.71 3.07
C LEU A 54 -11.57 -8.68 3.99
N TRP A 55 -12.34 -7.87 4.71
CA TRP A 55 -11.80 -6.86 5.63
C TRP A 55 -11.05 -7.46 6.80
N ARG A 56 -11.58 -8.52 7.43
CA ARG A 56 -10.88 -9.24 8.50
C ARG A 56 -9.57 -9.86 8.01
N LYS A 57 -9.52 -10.33 6.75
CA LYS A 57 -8.29 -10.87 6.16
C LYS A 57 -7.24 -9.77 5.98
N ASP A 58 -7.61 -8.64 5.41
CA ASP A 58 -6.68 -7.53 5.19
C ASP A 58 -6.24 -6.87 6.50
N ARG A 59 -7.14 -6.72 7.47
CA ARG A 59 -6.82 -6.20 8.81
C ARG A 59 -5.82 -7.08 9.55
N ARG A 60 -6.00 -8.41 9.51
CA ARG A 60 -5.03 -9.36 10.09
C ARG A 60 -3.65 -9.22 9.46
N ARG A 61 -3.58 -9.11 8.13
CA ARG A 61 -2.32 -8.92 7.41
C ARG A 61 -1.66 -7.59 7.74
N TYR A 62 -2.44 -6.52 7.81
CA TYR A 62 -1.96 -5.21 8.23
C TYR A 62 -1.29 -5.28 9.59
N TRP A 63 -2.00 -5.78 10.60
CA TRP A 63 -1.50 -5.87 11.97
C TRP A 63 -0.37 -6.88 12.15
N ALA A 64 -0.24 -7.87 11.27
CA ALA A 64 0.94 -8.72 11.23
C ALA A 64 2.14 -8.02 10.58
N THR A 65 1.92 -7.24 9.51
CA THR A 65 2.98 -6.62 8.73
C THR A 65 3.61 -5.43 9.46
N VAL A 66 2.81 -4.58 10.13
CA VAL A 66 3.30 -3.40 10.86
C VAL A 66 4.43 -3.73 11.84
N PRO A 67 4.29 -4.66 12.81
CA PRO A 67 5.36 -4.94 13.77
C PRO A 67 6.59 -5.55 13.10
N ILE A 68 6.41 -6.43 12.10
CA ILE A 68 7.52 -7.02 11.35
C ILE A 68 8.29 -5.92 10.61
N ALA A 69 7.59 -5.06 9.87
CA ALA A 69 8.19 -3.96 9.14
C ALA A 69 8.89 -2.97 10.09
N THR A 70 8.32 -2.70 11.26
CA THR A 70 8.92 -1.85 12.29
C THR A 70 10.27 -2.40 12.74
N VAL A 71 10.33 -3.68 13.11
CA VAL A 71 11.58 -4.32 13.54
C VAL A 71 12.63 -4.30 12.42
N VAL A 72 12.24 -4.70 11.21
CA VAL A 72 13.16 -4.73 10.06
C VAL A 72 13.69 -3.35 9.72
N LEU A 73 12.81 -2.33 9.64
CA LEU A 73 13.22 -0.99 9.26
C LEU A 73 14.04 -0.29 10.35
N LEU A 74 13.77 -0.53 11.63
CA LEU A 74 14.63 -0.05 12.70
C LEU A 74 16.03 -0.67 12.63
N LEU A 75 16.11 -2.00 12.43
CA LEU A 75 17.41 -2.67 12.24
C LEU A 75 18.16 -2.09 11.03
N LEU A 76 17.49 -1.91 9.90
CA LEU A 76 18.10 -1.30 8.72
C LEU A 76 18.52 0.15 8.98
N GLY A 77 17.68 0.93 9.66
CA GLY A 77 17.93 2.34 10.00
C GLY A 77 19.15 2.57 10.87
N PHE A 78 19.44 1.64 11.79
CA PHE A 78 20.61 1.75 12.68
C PHE A 78 21.86 1.02 12.17
N LEU A 79 21.71 -0.03 11.35
CA LEU A 79 22.83 -0.88 10.96
C LEU A 79 23.33 -0.63 9.53
N THR A 80 22.45 -0.16 8.63
CA THR A 80 22.74 -0.20 7.18
C THR A 80 22.45 1.12 6.46
N LEU A 81 21.49 1.91 6.92
CA LEU A 81 21.14 3.15 6.25
C LEU A 81 22.23 4.21 6.44
N PRO A 82 22.45 5.08 5.45
CA PRO A 82 23.48 6.10 5.51
C PRO A 82 23.32 7.01 6.74
N PRO A 83 24.40 7.57 7.30
CA PRO A 83 24.36 8.45 8.49
C PRO A 83 23.48 9.70 8.35
N ARG A 84 22.98 9.98 7.15
CA ARG A 84 22.09 11.10 6.80
C ARG A 84 20.60 10.78 6.95
N PHE A 85 20.21 9.50 6.98
CA PHE A 85 18.79 9.13 7.11
C PHE A 85 18.26 9.58 8.46
N GLY A 86 17.13 10.29 8.47
CA GLY A 86 16.58 10.84 9.71
C GLY A 86 17.41 11.97 10.32
N THR A 87 18.29 12.64 9.55
CA THR A 87 19.10 13.73 10.10
C THR A 87 18.30 15.03 10.31
N GLU A 88 18.38 15.50 11.55
CA GLU A 88 17.74 16.64 12.23
C GLU A 88 16.30 16.48 12.77
N PRO A 89 16.19 15.88 13.96
CA PRO A 89 14.95 15.73 14.72
C PRO A 89 14.98 16.54 16.04
N LEU A 90 15.60 17.73 16.00
CA LEU A 90 15.93 18.62 17.14
C LEU A 90 17.16 18.19 17.98
N GLY A 91 18.28 17.91 17.31
CA GLY A 91 19.60 17.73 17.94
C GLY A 91 20.01 16.27 18.24
N ASN A 92 19.07 15.32 18.21
CA ASN A 92 19.37 13.89 18.34
C ASN A 92 18.98 13.12 17.06
N PRO A 93 19.94 12.74 16.19
CA PRO A 93 19.65 12.05 14.93
C PRO A 93 18.94 10.69 15.11
N ASN A 94 19.16 10.00 16.23
CA ASN A 94 18.51 8.71 16.49
C ASN A 94 16.99 8.85 16.61
N LEU A 95 16.50 10.00 17.09
CA LEU A 95 15.06 10.26 17.19
C LEU A 95 14.41 10.28 15.80
N GLY A 96 15.08 10.82 14.79
CA GLY A 96 14.57 10.93 13.42
C GLY A 96 14.50 9.56 12.76
N THR A 97 15.54 8.74 12.95
CA THR A 97 15.53 7.34 12.56
C THR A 97 14.37 6.59 13.19
N VAL A 98 14.12 6.77 14.49
CA VAL A 98 12.98 6.13 15.17
C VAL A 98 11.64 6.63 14.63
N LEU A 99 11.47 7.94 14.42
CA LEU A 99 10.22 8.50 13.89
C LEU A 99 9.93 7.99 12.48
N LEU A 100 10.93 8.00 11.60
CA LEU A 100 10.76 7.56 10.21
C LEU A 100 10.64 6.03 10.14
N ALA A 101 11.64 5.29 10.61
CA ALA A 101 11.71 3.83 10.47
C ALA A 101 10.80 3.08 11.45
N GLY A 102 10.49 3.66 12.61
CA GLY A 102 9.65 3.03 13.63
C GLY A 102 8.16 3.36 13.51
N PHE A 103 7.80 4.54 13.00
CA PHE A 103 6.40 4.99 12.99
C PHE A 103 5.83 5.28 11.61
N LEU A 104 6.60 5.84 10.68
CA LEU A 104 6.07 6.25 9.37
C LEU A 104 6.18 5.13 8.33
N TRP A 105 7.41 4.72 8.03
CA TRP A 105 7.71 3.76 6.96
C TRP A 105 7.07 2.37 7.18
N PRO A 106 6.92 1.85 8.41
CA PRO A 106 6.21 0.58 8.61
C PRO A 106 4.75 0.64 8.15
N LEU A 107 4.08 1.77 8.33
CA LEU A 107 2.70 1.96 7.86
C LEU A 107 2.64 2.00 6.34
N VAL A 108 3.59 2.70 5.70
CA VAL A 108 3.74 2.72 4.24
C VAL A 108 3.92 1.29 3.71
N VAL A 109 4.82 0.51 4.31
CA VAL A 109 5.08 -0.89 3.93
C VAL A 109 3.83 -1.74 4.12
N ALA A 110 3.11 -1.61 5.24
CA ALA A 110 1.92 -2.39 5.52
C ALA A 110 0.79 -2.13 4.51
N PHE A 111 0.50 -0.85 4.20
CA PHE A 111 -0.51 -0.51 3.19
C PHE A 111 -0.09 -0.94 1.78
N THR A 112 1.18 -0.74 1.43
CA THR A 112 1.74 -1.14 0.13
C THR A 112 1.66 -2.65 -0.06
N SER A 113 2.11 -3.43 0.93
CA SER A 113 2.04 -4.89 0.92
C SER A 113 0.61 -5.40 0.78
N ASN A 114 -0.32 -4.88 1.58
CA ASN A 114 -1.73 -5.25 1.49
C ASN A 114 -2.34 -4.90 0.13
N GLY A 115 -2.03 -3.70 -0.39
CA GLY A 115 -2.48 -3.28 -1.71
C GLY A 115 -1.97 -4.18 -2.83
N ILE A 116 -0.69 -4.56 -2.82
CA ILE A 116 -0.10 -5.49 -3.80
C ILE A 116 -0.80 -6.85 -3.70
N GLN A 117 -0.98 -7.38 -2.50
CA GLN A 117 -1.66 -8.67 -2.32
C GLN A 117 -3.12 -8.61 -2.79
N SER A 118 -3.81 -7.51 -2.56
CA SER A 118 -5.18 -7.26 -3.04
C SER A 118 -5.23 -7.21 -4.58
N ALA A 119 -4.28 -6.52 -5.22
CA ALA A 119 -4.15 -6.50 -6.68
C ALA A 119 -3.85 -7.90 -7.26
N LEU A 120 -2.98 -8.69 -6.61
CA LEU A 120 -2.69 -10.06 -7.00
C LEU A 120 -3.92 -10.97 -6.87
N ARG A 121 -4.71 -10.84 -5.80
CA ARG A 121 -5.97 -11.58 -5.62
C ARG A 121 -6.97 -11.23 -6.70
N LEU A 122 -7.12 -9.95 -7.02
CA LEU A 122 -7.97 -9.49 -8.11
C LEU A 122 -7.53 -10.10 -9.45
N GLN A 123 -6.23 -10.07 -9.74
CA GLN A 123 -5.68 -10.66 -10.96
C GLN A 123 -5.92 -12.18 -11.02
N MET A 124 -5.74 -12.89 -9.90
CA MET A 124 -6.04 -14.33 -9.80
C MET A 124 -7.53 -14.60 -9.99
N ALA A 125 -8.41 -13.78 -9.41
CA ALA A 125 -9.85 -13.92 -9.57
C ALA A 125 -10.30 -13.70 -11.02
N LEU A 126 -9.68 -12.75 -11.73
CA LEU A 126 -9.93 -12.51 -13.16
C LEU A 126 -9.39 -13.65 -14.05
N LYS A 127 -8.31 -14.32 -13.63
CA LYS A 127 -7.72 -15.47 -14.33
C LYS A 127 -8.41 -16.79 -14.03
N ARG A 128 -9.25 -16.88 -12.99
CA ARG A 128 -10.00 -18.11 -12.67
C ARG A 128 -11.04 -18.38 -13.74
N GLU A 129 -10.69 -19.26 -14.68
CA GLU A 129 -11.64 -19.80 -15.64
C GLU A 129 -12.53 -20.86 -14.97
N THR A 130 -13.83 -20.78 -15.21
CA THR A 130 -14.73 -21.92 -15.01
C THR A 130 -14.38 -22.99 -16.05
N PRO A 131 -14.63 -24.29 -15.80
CA PRO A 131 -14.30 -25.39 -16.72
C PRO A 131 -14.74 -25.17 -18.19
N ASN A 132 -15.78 -24.35 -18.43
CA ASN A 132 -16.30 -24.04 -19.75
C ASN A 132 -15.82 -22.69 -20.35
N GLY A 133 -14.85 -21.99 -19.73
CA GLY A 133 -14.37 -20.66 -20.19
C GLY A 133 -15.39 -19.51 -20.13
N GLN A 134 -16.67 -19.81 -19.82
CA GLN A 134 -17.79 -18.87 -19.86
C GLN A 134 -17.62 -17.66 -18.93
N ARG A 135 -17.06 -17.81 -17.73
CA ARG A 135 -16.94 -16.71 -16.76
C ARG A 135 -16.12 -15.54 -17.30
N ARG A 136 -14.99 -15.81 -17.95
CA ARG A 136 -14.09 -14.78 -18.49
C ARG A 136 -14.70 -14.07 -19.70
N ALA A 137 -15.31 -14.83 -20.62
CA ALA A 137 -16.02 -14.29 -21.76
C ALA A 137 -17.21 -13.40 -21.33
N THR A 138 -17.96 -13.84 -20.32
CA THR A 138 -19.11 -13.10 -19.76
C THR A 138 -18.65 -11.81 -19.07
N LEU A 139 -17.60 -11.87 -18.23
CA LEU A 139 -17.02 -10.68 -17.59
C LEU A 139 -16.50 -9.65 -18.61
N HIS A 140 -15.83 -10.09 -19.68
CA HIS A 140 -15.37 -9.18 -20.72
C HIS A 140 -16.52 -8.57 -21.52
N LYS A 141 -17.57 -9.34 -21.80
CA LYS A 141 -18.74 -8.89 -22.55
C LYS A 141 -19.60 -7.90 -21.74
N GLU A 142 -19.84 -8.18 -20.46
CA GLU A 142 -20.72 -7.38 -19.61
C GLU A 142 -19.98 -6.23 -18.90
N ARG A 143 -18.71 -6.41 -18.54
CA ARG A 143 -17.95 -5.47 -17.70
C ARG A 143 -16.65 -4.97 -18.35
N GLY A 144 -16.51 -5.11 -19.67
CA GLY A 144 -15.33 -4.67 -20.42
C GLY A 144 -14.91 -3.19 -20.16
N PRO A 145 -15.83 -2.22 -20.20
CA PRO A 145 -15.51 -0.82 -19.87
C PRO A 145 -15.02 -0.63 -18.43
N TRP A 146 -15.67 -1.28 -17.46
CA TRP A 146 -15.28 -1.26 -16.06
C TRP A 146 -13.89 -1.88 -15.85
N LEU A 147 -13.61 -3.04 -16.45
CA LEU A 147 -12.31 -3.71 -16.38
C LEU A 147 -11.17 -2.83 -16.90
N ARG A 148 -11.39 -2.13 -18.03
CA ARG A 148 -10.40 -1.20 -18.58
C ARG A 148 -10.13 -0.02 -17.64
N SER A 149 -11.17 0.56 -17.06
CA SER A 149 -11.04 1.64 -16.07
C SER A 149 -10.35 1.16 -14.78
N ALA A 150 -10.74 -0.03 -14.30
CA ALA A 150 -10.15 -0.69 -13.16
C ALA A 150 -8.65 -0.91 -13.36
N PHE A 151 -8.26 -1.44 -14.52
CA PHE A 151 -6.85 -1.68 -14.86
C PHE A 151 -6.05 -0.39 -14.99
N ARG A 152 -6.52 0.59 -15.77
CA ARG A 152 -5.82 1.88 -15.97
C ARG A 152 -5.60 2.61 -14.65
N GLY A 153 -6.62 2.67 -13.80
CA GLY A 153 -6.47 3.29 -12.48
C GLY A 153 -5.58 2.48 -11.55
N THR A 154 -5.53 1.14 -11.65
CA THR A 154 -4.61 0.31 -10.84
C THR A 154 -3.17 0.62 -11.24
N VAL A 155 -2.87 0.59 -12.54
CA VAL A 155 -1.54 0.90 -13.07
C VAL A 155 -1.13 2.34 -12.73
N GLY A 156 -2.03 3.31 -12.91
CA GLY A 156 -1.76 4.71 -12.59
C GLY A 156 -1.42 4.96 -11.11
N TYR A 157 -2.24 4.44 -10.19
CA TYR A 157 -1.99 4.62 -8.75
C TYR A 157 -0.72 3.90 -8.30
N TRP A 158 -0.47 2.67 -8.74
CA TRP A 158 0.75 1.95 -8.37
C TRP A 158 2.00 2.55 -9.02
N GLY A 159 1.89 3.10 -10.22
CA GLY A 159 2.96 3.87 -10.85
C GLY A 159 3.34 5.10 -10.03
N LEU A 160 2.36 5.83 -9.50
CA LEU A 160 2.61 6.97 -8.60
C LEU A 160 3.27 6.54 -7.28
N VAL A 161 2.77 5.48 -6.65
CA VAL A 161 3.37 4.92 -5.42
C VAL A 161 4.82 4.49 -5.69
N ALA A 162 5.07 3.76 -6.77
CA ALA A 162 6.42 3.32 -7.14
C ALA A 162 7.35 4.49 -7.45
N GLY A 163 6.87 5.50 -8.19
CA GLY A 163 7.65 6.69 -8.51
C GLY A 163 8.05 7.48 -7.26
N LEU A 164 7.12 7.70 -6.33
CA LEU A 164 7.41 8.38 -5.07
C LEU A 164 8.29 7.56 -4.13
N ALA A 165 8.10 6.24 -4.07
CA ALA A 165 8.99 5.36 -3.32
C ALA A 165 10.42 5.37 -3.89
N ALA A 166 10.57 5.40 -5.21
CA ALA A 166 11.87 5.50 -5.87
C ALA A 166 12.54 6.85 -5.56
N MET A 167 11.79 7.96 -5.63
CA MET A 167 12.32 9.28 -5.24
C MET A 167 12.75 9.30 -3.78
N ALA A 168 11.93 8.79 -2.85
CA ALA A 168 12.29 8.71 -1.44
C ALA A 168 13.56 7.86 -1.24
N ALA A 169 13.69 6.71 -1.92
CA ALA A 169 14.89 5.89 -1.86
C ALA A 169 16.13 6.64 -2.39
N LEU A 170 16.01 7.42 -3.47
CA LEU A 170 17.09 8.26 -3.98
C LEU A 170 17.51 9.34 -2.99
N PHE A 171 16.57 9.96 -2.24
CA PHE A 171 16.92 10.92 -1.19
C PHE A 171 17.64 10.28 0.00
N VAL A 172 17.27 9.06 0.37
CA VAL A 172 17.93 8.33 1.45
C VAL A 172 19.33 7.86 1.02
N LEU A 173 19.47 7.37 -0.21
CA LEU A 173 20.68 6.74 -0.73
C LEU A 173 21.64 7.68 -1.47
N GLY A 174 21.19 8.84 -1.94
CA GLY A 174 21.94 9.81 -2.75
C GLY A 174 22.58 10.90 -1.91
#